data_AF-A0A8X7S2F7-F1
#
_entry.id   AF-A0A8X7S2F7-F1
#
_cell.length_a   1.000
_cell.length_b   1.000
_cell.length_c   1.000
_cell.angle_alpha   90.00
_cell.angle_beta   90.00
_cell.angle_gamma   90.00
#
_symmetry.space_group_name_H-M   'P 1'
#
loop_
_entity.id
_entity.type
_entity.pdbx_description
1 polymer ?
#
loop_
_entity_poly.entity_id
_entity_poly.type
_entity_poly.pdbx_seq_one_letter_code
_entity_poly.pdbx_strand_id
1 'polypeptide(L)' 'MSYVVGFGERYPTHVHHRGTSVSMNKESCKGGWRWKESKMHNLNIIQGAMAAATDKDDWFYLL' A
#
# COMPACT_ATOMS: atom_id res chain seq x y z
N MET A 1 -0.38 -15.14 -6.51
CA MET A 1 -0.34 -13.75 -6.00
C MET A 1 0.51 -12.96 -6.98
N SER A 2 0.04 -11.82 -7.46
CA SER A 2 0.83 -10.89 -8.27
C SER A 2 1.69 -10.02 -7.35
N TYR A 3 2.86 -9.61 -7.84
CA TYR A 3 3.70 -8.61 -7.17
C TYR A 3 3.50 -7.21 -7.76
N VAL A 4 2.61 -7.05 -8.73
CA VAL A 4 2.26 -5.79 -9.36
C VAL A 4 0.89 -5.34 -8.86
N VAL A 5 0.83 -4.15 -8.26
CA VAL A 5 -0.38 -3.53 -7.72
C VAL A 5 -1.41 -3.33 -8.84
N GLY A 6 -2.63 -3.82 -8.61
CA GLY A 6 -3.73 -3.70 -9.56
C GLY A 6 -3.66 -4.68 -10.74
N PHE A 7 -2.84 -5.73 -10.67
CA PHE A 7 -2.75 -6.75 -11.73
C PHE A 7 -3.00 -8.16 -11.18
N GLY A 8 -3.83 -8.95 -11.87
CA GLY A 8 -4.22 -10.31 -11.47
C GLY A 8 -5.31 -10.36 -10.39
N GLU A 9 -5.74 -11.57 -10.02
CA GLU A 9 -6.85 -11.78 -9.06
C GLU A 9 -6.47 -11.44 -7.61
N ARG A 10 -5.19 -11.50 -7.27
CA ARG A 10 -4.66 -11.16 -5.94
C ARG A 10 -3.37 -10.36 -6.10
N TYR A 11 -3.27 -9.20 -5.46
CA TYR A 11 -2.14 -8.28 -5.53
C TYR A 11 -1.96 -7.51 -4.21
N PRO A 12 -0.83 -6.79 -4.00
CA PRO A 12 -0.59 -5.95 -2.83
C PRO A 12 -1.62 -4.82 -2.70
N THR A 13 -2.37 -4.79 -1.60
CA THR A 13 -3.40 -3.78 -1.32
C THR A 13 -3.05 -2.85 -0.15
N HIS A 14 -1.89 -3.08 0.47
CA HIS A 14 -1.37 -2.25 1.57
C HIS A 14 0.12 -1.95 1.31
N VAL A 15 0.37 -1.03 0.39
CA VAL A 15 1.70 -0.53 0.06
C VAL A 15 2.06 0.68 0.91
N HIS A 16 3.33 0.72 1.35
CA HIS A 16 3.92 1.83 2.08
C HIS A 16 4.17 3.04 1.16
N HIS A 17 3.09 3.66 0.68
CA HIS A 17 3.14 4.87 -0.14
C HIS A 17 2.17 5.90 0.41
N ARG A 18 2.64 7.13 0.68
CA ARG A 18 1.79 8.14 1.34
C ARG A 18 0.54 8.47 0.52
N GLY A 19 0.68 8.58 -0.80
CA GLY A 19 -0.43 8.90 -1.70
C GLY A 19 -1.50 7.80 -1.77
N THR A 20 -1.18 6.56 -1.40
CA THR A 20 -2.17 5.46 -1.41
C THR A 20 -2.94 5.40 -0.10
N SER A 21 -2.29 5.67 1.04
CA SER A 21 -2.93 5.59 2.36
C SER A 21 -3.85 6.76 2.71
N VAL A 22 -3.59 7.94 2.16
CA VAL A 22 -4.32 9.18 2.55
C VAL A 22 -5.60 9.36 1.73
N SER A 23 -6.67 9.82 2.37
CA SER A 23 -7.93 10.14 1.68
C SER A 23 -7.78 11.37 0.78
N MET A 24 -8.68 11.55 -0.20
CA MET A 24 -8.70 12.78 -1.03
C MET A 24 -8.99 14.06 -0.25
N ASN A 25 -9.40 13.95 1.02
CA ASN A 25 -9.67 15.11 1.87
C ASN A 25 -8.38 15.76 2.36
N LYS A 26 -8.46 17.06 2.65
CA LYS A 26 -7.34 17.79 3.25
C LYS A 26 -7.05 17.22 4.64
N GLU A 27 -5.86 16.67 4.81
CA GLU A 27 -5.34 16.22 6.10
C GLU A 27 -4.26 17.17 6.60
N SER A 28 -4.18 17.37 7.91
CA SER A 28 -3.03 18.06 8.49
C SER A 28 -1.80 17.15 8.48
N CYS A 29 -0.59 17.73 8.49
CA CYS A 29 0.66 16.96 8.48
C CYS A 29 0.73 15.93 9.63
N LYS A 30 0.22 16.29 10.82
CA LYS A 30 0.13 15.37 11.97
C LYS A 30 -1.11 14.46 11.91
N GLY A 31 -2.25 14.95 11.45
CA GLY A 31 -3.47 14.15 11.31
C GLY A 31 -3.31 13.00 10.31
N GLY A 32 -2.46 13.17 9.30
CA GLY A 32 -2.14 12.14 8.30
C GLY A 32 -1.41 10.91 8.85
N TRP A 33 -0.78 10.97 10.03
CA TRP A 33 -0.09 9.81 10.62
C TRP A 33 -1.03 8.64 10.89
N ARG A 34 -2.33 8.89 11.15
CA ARG A 34 -3.33 7.83 11.29
C ARG A 34 -3.40 6.92 10.07
N TRP A 35 -3.15 7.46 8.87
CA TRP A 35 -3.18 6.71 7.62
C TRP A 35 -1.93 5.85 7.43
N LYS A 36 -0.80 6.27 7.99
CA LYS A 36 0.43 5.46 8.02
C LYS A 36 0.30 4.28 8.99
N GLU A 37 -0.35 4.50 10.14
CA GLU A 37 -0.47 3.48 11.20
C GLU A 37 -1.71 2.59 11.04
N SER A 38 -2.59 2.93 10.10
CA SER A 38 -3.79 2.15 9.81
C SER A 38 -3.42 0.77 9.28
N LYS A 39 -4.13 -0.27 9.75
CA LYS A 39 -4.06 -1.63 9.17
C LYS A 39 -5.06 -1.84 8.03
N MET A 40 -5.83 -0.80 7.68
CA MET A 40 -6.76 -0.86 6.56
C MET A 40 -6.01 -0.89 5.24
N HIS A 41 -6.59 -1.52 4.22
CA HIS A 41 -6.08 -1.39 2.85
C HIS A 41 -5.95 0.09 2.46
N ASN A 42 -5.01 0.38 1.56
CA ASN A 42 -4.85 1.73 1.06
C ASN A 42 -6.16 2.22 0.41
N LEU A 43 -6.44 3.51 0.58
CA LEU A 43 -7.64 4.14 0.01
C LEU A 43 -7.53 4.31 -1.51
N ASN A 44 -6.31 4.51 -2.03
CA ASN A 44 -6.04 4.67 -3.45
C ASN A 44 -5.11 3.55 -3.95
N ILE A 45 -5.38 3.05 -5.16
CA ILE A 45 -4.58 2.00 -5.80
C ILE A 45 -3.52 2.67 -6.69
N ILE A 46 -2.24 2.35 -6.46
CA ILE A 46 -1.13 2.78 -7.32
C ILE A 46 -0.86 1.74 -8.41
N GLN A 47 -1.67 1.75 -9.45
CA GLN A 47 -1.64 0.71 -10.47
C GLN A 47 -0.29 0.62 -11.17
N GLY A 48 0.21 -0.60 -11.35
CA GLY A 48 1.48 -0.88 -12.01
C GLY A 48 2.72 -0.81 -11.10
N ALA A 49 2.58 -0.39 -9.84
CA ALA A 49 3.71 -0.44 -8.91
C ALA A 49 4.10 -1.89 -8.59
N MET A 50 5.39 -2.17 -8.60
CA MET A 50 5.93 -3.48 -8.24
C MET A 50 6.33 -3.50 -6.76
N ALA A 51 6.04 -4.61 -6.07
CA ALA A 51 6.54 -4.85 -4.72
C ALA A 51 8.08 -4.88 -4.74
N ALA A 52 8.72 -4.26 -3.74
CA ALA A 52 10.15 -4.00 -3.77
C ALA A 52 11.02 -5.27 -3.75
N ALA A 53 10.70 -6.24 -2.89
CA ALA A 53 11.39 -7.51 -2.77
C ALA A 53 10.56 -8.48 -1.94
N THR A 54 10.79 -9.77 -2.16
CA THR A 54 10.43 -10.83 -1.22
C THR A 54 11.64 -11.22 -0.39
N ASP A 55 11.41 -11.88 0.74
CA ASP A 55 12.45 -12.59 1.46
C ASP A 55 12.82 -13.91 0.76
N LYS A 56 13.77 -14.64 1.34
CA LYS A 56 14.30 -15.88 0.79
C LYS A 56 13.28 -17.01 0.65
N ASP A 57 12.13 -16.90 1.33
CA ASP A 57 11.07 -17.90 1.33
C ASP A 57 9.86 -17.40 0.49
N ASP A 58 10.05 -16.36 -0.33
CA ASP A 58 9.05 -15.67 -1.15
C ASP A 58 7.96 -14.90 -0.37
N TRP A 59 8.20 -14.58 0.91
CA TRP A 59 7.29 -13.76 1.70
C TRP A 59 7.58 -12.29 1.49
N PHE A 60 6.54 -11.47 1.51
CA PHE A 60 6.68 -10.03 1.61
C PHE A 60 5.71 -9.51 2.67
N TYR A 61 6.17 -8.56 3.47
CA TYR A 61 5.33 -7.86 4.42
C TYR A 61 4.84 -6.58 3.78
N LEU A 62 3.52 -6.42 3.78
CA LEU A 62 2.87 -5.16 3.47
C LEU A 62 3.04 -4.27 4.71
N LEU A 63 4.01 -3.35 4.64
CA LEU A 63 4.29 -2.35 5.68
C LEU A 63 3.43 -1.10 5.54
#